data_AF-A0A3D0USE0-F1
#
_entry.id   AF-A0A3D0USE0-F1
#
_cell.length_a   1.000
_cell.length_b   1.000
_cell.length_c   1.000
_cell.angle_alpha   90.00
_cell.angle_beta   90.00
_cell.angle_gamma   90.00
#
_symmetry.space_group_name_H-M   'P 1'
#
loop_
_entity.id
_entity.type
_entity.pdbx_description
1 polymer ?
#
loop_
_entity_poly.entity_id
_entity_poly.type
_entity_poly.pdbx_seq_one_letter_code
_entity_poly.pdbx_strand_id
1 'polypeptide(L)'
;MDKKDLRTMVASCDVVVAPSFSEGFGSVHTEVVAMDKPLITTYVASLPEVVSGKVVFVRPGSSYDILESLLTIKEDQQIWENLPVKNFSWNTTVDAIEHFY
;
A
#
# COMPACT_ATOMS: atom_id res chain seq x y z
N MET A 1 -18.75 -12.73 5.32
CA MET A 1 -17.33 -12.86 5.69
C MET A 1 -17.06 -11.86 6.79
N ASP A 2 -16.53 -12.28 7.93
CA ASP A 2 -16.22 -11.36 9.02
C ASP A 2 -14.94 -10.57 8.70
N LYS A 3 -14.76 -9.37 9.30
CA LYS A 3 -13.54 -8.57 9.14
C LYS A 3 -12.31 -9.34 9.62
N LYS A 4 -12.45 -10.20 10.63
CA LYS A 4 -11.36 -11.03 11.12
C LYS A 4 -10.90 -12.06 10.08
N ASP A 5 -11.84 -12.67 9.38
CA ASP A 5 -11.55 -13.63 8.32
C ASP A 5 -10.79 -12.96 7.18
N LEU A 6 -11.26 -11.78 6.74
CA LEU A 6 -10.59 -10.99 5.69
C LEU A 6 -9.14 -10.66 6.07
N ARG A 7 -8.90 -10.17 7.29
CA ARG A 7 -7.54 -9.88 7.77
C ARG A 7 -6.65 -11.10 7.76
N THR A 8 -7.19 -12.26 8.15
CA THR A 8 -6.43 -13.52 8.17
C THR A 8 -6.06 -13.94 6.75
N MET A 9 -6.98 -13.80 5.79
CA MET A 9 -6.71 -14.09 4.37
C MET A 9 -5.65 -13.14 3.81
N VAL A 10 -5.77 -11.83 4.03
CA VAL A 10 -4.77 -10.85 3.58
C VAL A 10 -3.41 -11.10 4.24
N ALA A 11 -3.38 -11.44 5.53
CA ALA A 11 -2.16 -11.80 6.24
C ALA A 11 -1.52 -13.10 5.73
N SER A 12 -2.27 -13.97 5.04
CA SER A 12 -1.73 -15.17 4.41
C SER A 12 -1.21 -14.96 2.98
N CYS A 13 -1.45 -13.79 2.38
CA CYS A 13 -0.93 -13.44 1.06
C CYS A 13 0.58 -13.14 1.12
N ASP A 14 1.30 -13.56 0.08
CA ASP A 14 2.71 -13.19 -0.17
C ASP A 14 2.83 -11.75 -0.70
N VAL A 15 1.85 -11.31 -1.48
CA VAL A 15 1.76 -9.97 -2.06
C VAL A 15 0.29 -9.58 -2.22
N VAL A 16 0.00 -8.28 -2.08
CA VAL A 16 -1.33 -7.71 -2.35
C VAL A 16 -1.25 -6.77 -3.55
N VAL A 17 -2.22 -6.86 -4.45
CA VAL A 17 -2.31 -6.00 -5.65
C VAL A 17 -3.53 -5.09 -5.51
N ALA A 18 -3.30 -3.79 -5.38
CA ALA A 18 -4.34 -2.76 -5.25
C ALA A 18 -4.04 -1.57 -6.18
N PRO A 19 -4.29 -1.71 -7.51
CA PRO A 19 -3.87 -0.75 -8.52
C PRO A 19 -4.97 0.29 -8.76
N SER A 20 -5.31 1.08 -7.73
CA SER A 20 -6.41 2.05 -7.80
C SER A 20 -6.18 3.14 -8.86
N PHE A 21 -7.26 3.65 -9.45
CA PHE A 21 -7.18 4.82 -10.35
C PHE A 21 -7.26 6.15 -9.60
N SER A 22 -7.82 6.13 -8.39
CA SER A 22 -7.94 7.27 -7.49
C SER A 22 -8.21 6.73 -6.09
N GLU A 23 -7.61 7.35 -5.08
CA GLU A 23 -7.84 7.04 -3.67
C GLU A 23 -7.86 8.34 -2.86
N GLY A 24 -8.73 8.39 -1.85
CA GLY A 24 -8.74 9.47 -0.88
C GLY A 24 -7.53 9.36 0.04
N PHE A 25 -7.56 8.41 0.96
CA PHE A 25 -6.41 8.07 1.82
C PHE A 25 -5.83 6.68 1.51
N GLY A 26 -6.60 5.77 0.90
CA GLY A 26 -6.17 4.39 0.66
C GLY A 26 -6.25 3.52 1.91
N SER A 27 -7.44 3.35 2.47
CA SER A 27 -7.65 2.50 3.67
C SER A 27 -7.20 1.06 3.43
N VAL A 28 -7.44 0.51 2.23
CA VAL A 28 -6.97 -0.83 1.86
C VAL A 28 -5.44 -0.88 1.87
N HIS A 29 -4.78 0.11 1.26
CA HIS A 29 -3.32 0.19 1.18
C HIS A 29 -2.69 0.30 2.56
N THR A 30 -3.24 1.14 3.44
CA THR A 30 -2.75 1.29 4.82
C THR A 30 -2.98 0.04 5.66
N GLU A 31 -4.07 -0.69 5.47
CA GLU A 31 -4.28 -1.99 6.12
C GLU A 31 -3.22 -3.01 5.69
N VAL A 32 -2.90 -3.08 4.39
CA VAL A 32 -1.85 -3.97 3.85
C VAL A 32 -0.49 -3.60 4.41
N VAL A 33 -0.15 -2.31 4.40
CA VAL A 33 1.09 -1.77 4.98
C VAL A 33 1.18 -2.08 6.48
N ALA A 34 0.10 -1.90 7.24
CA ALA A 34 0.07 -2.20 8.67
C ALA A 34 0.24 -3.69 8.98
N MET A 35 -0.07 -4.57 8.01
CA MET A 35 0.18 -6.02 8.09
C MET A 35 1.57 -6.43 7.59
N ASP A 36 2.44 -5.46 7.27
CA ASP A 36 3.78 -5.66 6.69
C ASP A 36 3.76 -6.53 5.42
N LYS A 37 2.73 -6.33 4.59
CA LYS A 37 2.55 -7.06 3.34
C LYS A 37 3.11 -6.29 2.16
N PRO A 38 3.89 -6.95 1.27
CA PRO A 38 4.31 -6.34 0.02
C PRO A 38 3.10 -5.91 -0.82
N LEU A 39 3.18 -4.72 -1.40
CA LEU A 39 2.06 -4.06 -2.08
C LEU A 39 2.45 -3.67 -3.50
N ILE A 40 1.66 -4.12 -4.48
CA ILE A 40 1.70 -3.59 -5.85
C ILE A 40 0.55 -2.60 -6.00
N THR A 41 0.87 -1.34 -6.29
CA THR A 41 -0.11 -0.26 -6.37
C THR A 41 0.27 0.77 -7.43
N THR A 42 -0.52 1.83 -7.56
CA THR A 42 -0.32 2.90 -8.55
C THR A 42 0.25 4.15 -7.90
N TYR A 43 1.06 4.90 -8.64
CA TYR A 43 1.58 6.20 -8.20
C TYR A 43 0.56 7.30 -8.54
N VAL A 44 -0.56 7.35 -7.81
CA VAL A 44 -1.65 8.32 -8.05
C VAL A 44 -2.26 8.82 -6.75
N ALA A 45 -2.90 10.00 -6.84
CA ALA A 45 -3.61 10.63 -5.74
C ALA A 45 -2.74 10.71 -4.47
N SER A 46 -3.25 10.26 -3.32
CA SER A 46 -2.54 10.28 -2.03
C SER A 46 -1.63 9.07 -1.79
N LEU A 47 -1.61 8.10 -2.70
CA LEU A 47 -0.90 6.84 -2.45
C LEU A 47 0.60 7.04 -2.26
N PRO A 48 1.31 7.85 -3.07
CA PRO A 48 2.73 8.13 -2.85
C PRO A 48 3.03 8.71 -1.45
N GLU A 49 2.10 9.46 -0.88
CA GLU A 49 2.19 10.09 0.43
C GLU A 49 1.77 9.15 1.56
N VAL A 50 0.95 8.14 1.31
CA VAL A 50 0.39 7.28 2.39
C VAL A 50 1.07 5.92 2.49
N VAL A 51 1.43 5.29 1.38
CA VAL A 51 2.02 3.93 1.40
C VAL A 51 3.45 3.92 1.93
N SER A 52 3.85 2.80 2.52
CA SER A 52 5.21 2.57 3.03
C SER A 52 5.58 1.07 3.00
N GLY A 53 6.80 0.71 3.40
CA GLY A 53 7.27 -0.68 3.35
C GLY A 53 7.66 -1.11 1.94
N LYS A 54 7.45 -2.38 1.59
CA LYS A 54 7.78 -2.95 0.28
C LYS A 54 6.68 -2.65 -0.73
N VAL A 55 6.96 -1.73 -1.66
CA VAL A 55 5.98 -1.27 -2.65
C VAL A 55 6.54 -1.41 -4.06
N VAL A 56 5.67 -1.74 -5.01
CA VAL A 56 5.93 -1.62 -6.45
C VAL A 56 4.86 -0.71 -7.04
N PHE A 57 5.29 0.34 -7.72
CA PHE A 57 4.39 1.24 -8.44
C PHE A 57 4.23 0.81 -9.90
N VAL A 58 2.99 0.60 -10.33
CA VAL A 58 2.60 0.26 -11.69
C VAL A 58 1.81 1.41 -12.33
N ARG A 59 1.78 1.46 -13.66
CA ARG A 59 0.95 2.43 -14.38
C ARG A 59 -0.54 2.12 -14.18
N PRO A 60 -1.39 3.11 -13.86
CA PRO A 60 -2.83 2.91 -13.76
C PRO A 60 -3.42 2.31 -15.04
N GLY A 61 -4.20 1.24 -14.88
CA GLY A 61 -4.82 0.52 -16.00
C GLY A 61 -3.87 -0.34 -16.84
N SER A 62 -2.58 -0.44 -16.50
CA SER A 62 -1.66 -1.34 -17.18
C SER A 62 -1.70 -2.74 -16.57
N SER A 63 -2.48 -3.64 -17.17
CA SER A 63 -2.43 -5.06 -16.82
C SER A 63 -1.07 -5.69 -17.10
N TYR A 64 -0.35 -5.18 -18.09
CA TYR A 64 1.01 -5.59 -18.41
C TYR A 64 1.97 -5.33 -17.24
N ASP A 65 1.96 -4.13 -16.67
CA ASP A 65 2.86 -3.80 -15.55
C ASP A 65 2.60 -4.66 -14.32
N ILE A 66 1.32 -4.96 -14.05
CA ILE A 66 0.92 -5.85 -12.96
C ILE A 66 1.47 -7.26 -13.21
N LEU A 67 1.30 -7.80 -14.43
CA LEU A 67 1.78 -9.13 -14.79
C LEU A 67 3.31 -9.22 -14.68
N GLU A 68 4.04 -8.27 -15.27
CA GLU A 68 5.50 -8.25 -15.23
C GLU A 68 6.02 -8.17 -13.78
N SER A 69 5.39 -7.35 -12.94
CA SER A 69 5.76 -7.25 -11.52
C SER A 69 5.58 -8.59 -10.81
N LEU A 70 4.46 -9.28 -11.03
CA LEU A 70 4.18 -10.59 -10.44
C LEU A 70 5.14 -11.68 -10.93
N LEU A 71 5.46 -11.70 -12.23
CA LEU A 71 6.45 -12.63 -12.79
C LEU A 71 7.82 -12.42 -12.18
N THR A 72 8.24 -11.16 -12.06
CA THR A 72 9.53 -10.81 -11.48
C THR A 72 9.62 -11.22 -10.00
N ILE A 73 8.55 -11.01 -9.23
CA ILE A 73 8.45 -11.46 -7.84
C ILE A 73 8.52 -12.99 -7.75
N LYS A 74 7.83 -13.70 -8.65
CA LYS A 74 7.83 -15.17 -8.70
C LYS A 74 9.22 -15.74 -9.00
N GLU A 75 10.05 -15.00 -9.72
CA GLU A 75 11.44 -15.36 -10.00
C GLU A 75 12.41 -14.97 -8.86
N ASP A 76 11.88 -14.62 -7.67
CA ASP A 76 12.62 -14.18 -6.49
C ASP A 76 13.50 -12.94 -6.71
N GLN A 77 13.24 -12.17 -7.77
CA GLN A 77 13.95 -10.94 -8.06
C GLN A 77 13.46 -9.79 -7.19
N GLN A 78 14.39 -8.97 -6.69
CA GLN A 78 14.07 -7.83 -5.84
C GLN A 78 13.71 -6.62 -6.70
N ILE A 79 12.42 -6.31 -6.80
CA ILE A 79 11.89 -5.11 -7.47
C ILE A 79 11.26 -4.09 -6.51
N TRP A 80 11.27 -4.40 -5.22
CA TRP A 80 10.61 -3.61 -4.20
C TRP A 80 11.31 -2.27 -3.99
N GLU A 81 10.54 -1.20 -4.08
CA GLU A 81 10.91 0.05 -3.43
C GLU A 81 10.65 -0.09 -1.93
N ASN A 82 11.66 0.20 -1.11
CA ASN A 82 11.54 0.15 0.35
C ASN A 82 11.31 1.57 0.86
N LEU A 83 10.05 1.90 1.09
CA LEU A 83 9.62 3.21 1.54
C LEU A 83 9.66 3.31 3.08
N PRO A 84 10.08 4.46 3.64
CA PRO A 84 10.09 4.66 5.09
C PRO A 84 8.67 4.55 5.65
N VAL A 85 8.54 3.94 6.83
CA VAL A 85 7.25 3.78 7.51
C VAL A 85 6.63 5.15 7.80
N LYS A 86 5.34 5.27 7.48
CA LYS A 86 4.57 6.50 7.69
C LYS A 86 3.56 6.31 8.80
N ASN A 87 3.46 7.30 9.68
CA ASN A 87 2.56 7.28 10.83
C ASN A 87 1.65 8.50 10.79
N PHE A 88 0.35 8.24 10.93
CA PHE A 88 -0.70 9.26 10.90
C PHE A 88 -1.48 9.22 12.21
N SER A 89 -0.82 9.60 13.32
CA SER A 89 -1.41 9.50 14.66
C SER A 89 -2.38 10.64 14.93
N TRP A 90 -3.51 10.32 15.57
CA TRP A 90 -4.53 11.31 15.92
C TRP A 90 -3.98 12.46 16.76
N ASN A 91 -3.21 12.16 17.81
CA ASN A 91 -2.65 13.18 18.70
C ASN A 91 -1.73 14.12 17.92
N THR A 92 -0.81 13.58 17.11
CA THR A 92 0.10 14.41 16.30
C THR A 92 -0.65 15.29 15.31
N THR A 93 -1.70 14.77 14.68
CA THR A 93 -2.52 15.55 13.74
C THR A 93 -3.31 16.65 14.45
N VAL A 94 -3.89 16.37 15.62
CA VAL A 94 -4.64 17.37 16.41
C VAL A 94 -3.69 18.46 16.91
N ASP A 95 -2.57 18.09 17.54
CA ASP A 95 -1.58 19.04 18.06
C ASP A 95 -1.06 19.97 16.95
N ALA A 96 -0.82 19.42 15.75
CA ALA A 96 -0.35 20.21 14.60
C ALA A 96 -1.41 21.21 14.11
N ILE A 97 -2.69 20.82 14.12
CA ILE A 97 -3.79 21.70 13.71
C ILE A 97 -4.00 22.79 14.76
N GLU A 98 -4.01 22.44 16.06
CA GLU A 98 -4.17 23.41 17.16
C GLU A 98 -3.04 24.44 17.20
N HIS A 99 -1.82 24.09 16.80
CA HIS A 99 -0.72 25.05 16.72
C HIS A 99 -0.82 26.01 15.52
N PHE A 100 -1.53 25.60 14.47
CA PHE A 100 -1.71 26.40 13.25
C PHE A 100 -2.82 27.44 13.36
N TYR A 101 -3.76 27.24 14.29
CA TYR A 101 -4.90 28.13 14.57
C TYR A 101 -4.68 28.94 15.85
#